data_AF-A0A812SRE6-F1
#
_entry.id   AF-A0A812SRE6-F1
#
_cell.length_a   1.000
_cell.length_b   1.000
_cell.length_c   1.000
_cell.angle_alpha   90.00
_cell.angle_beta   90.00
_cell.angle_gamma   90.00
#
_symmetry.space_group_name_H-M   'P 1'
#
loop_
_entity.id
_entity.type
_entity.pdbx_description
1 polymer ?
#
loop_
_entity_poly.entity_id
_entity_poly.type
_entity_poly.pdbx_seq_one_letter_code
_entity_poly.pdbx_strand_id
1 'polypeptide(L)'
;MGKYLCKKPAYHFPIAKKGKTRMLMKGNLTKAASSKRAQGKAWKQTPYNRTGNKAPRVDRLKWKRTFQYLSSLNEYDAIQVLKDDGLMPTWEGAVCPFCSQGKVGPLTKRSGGLPRYRCKRWGCQKFITPQHLHPLFTATRGPEGHSLGVQAGMLLLRLANVPLSTIHVVTQINHKAIERMEHNLTLVRKKFVEETQRTMSFGGKGNKWQDVEVDESVFDKKLIPIEEADDPTKVMDWEQWVGMVQRGKPESLVLLRLTPPPTKKRSPGPGPIRRDDWKKISDRWLKGKHVILHSDSARAYKLKIPGVVHGSVVHKKRRVQVGKKWVWQQPTYVKIKKVTLPGGRKVTVKIGTQIVDRGWRFVKERLRVNQRAKTGSLRIIAQIRSAQYEYWNRGKDMWLETGSLMRRYMSNIIAQK
;
A
#
# COMPACT_ATOMS: atom_id res chain seq x y z
N MET A 1 21.97 -38.91 -56.81
CA MET A 1 21.12 -37.92 -56.11
C MET A 1 21.25 -38.12 -54.60
N GLY A 2 21.99 -37.23 -53.93
CA GLY A 2 22.30 -37.34 -52.51
C GLY A 2 21.10 -37.00 -51.61
N LYS A 3 20.83 -37.85 -50.62
CA LYS A 3 19.82 -37.61 -49.59
C LYS A 3 20.29 -36.51 -48.64
N TYR A 4 19.68 -35.34 -48.71
CA TYR A 4 19.88 -34.26 -47.76
C TYR A 4 19.40 -34.68 -46.36
N LEU A 5 20.36 -34.89 -45.45
CA LEU A 5 20.12 -35.00 -44.01
C LEU A 5 19.71 -33.63 -43.47
N CYS A 6 18.42 -33.47 -43.15
CA CYS A 6 17.94 -32.29 -42.45
C CYS A 6 18.48 -32.30 -41.01
N LYS A 7 19.58 -31.57 -40.76
CA LYS A 7 20.12 -31.33 -39.42
C LYS A 7 19.10 -30.53 -38.60
N LYS A 8 18.69 -31.08 -37.45
CA LYS A 8 17.86 -30.35 -36.47
C LYS A 8 18.59 -29.06 -36.03
N PRO A 9 17.92 -27.89 -35.98
CA PRO A 9 18.56 -26.66 -35.55
C PRO A 9 18.97 -26.72 -34.07
N ALA A 10 20.23 -26.38 -33.82
CA ALA A 10 20.91 -26.39 -32.52
C ALA A 10 20.54 -25.18 -31.64
N TYR A 11 19.25 -24.94 -31.41
CA TYR A 11 18.79 -23.92 -30.47
C TYR A 11 17.84 -24.53 -29.44
N HIS A 12 18.42 -25.28 -28.49
CA HIS A 12 17.77 -25.48 -27.21
C HIS A 12 17.81 -24.17 -26.44
N PHE A 13 16.67 -23.47 -26.40
CA PHE A 13 16.43 -22.42 -25.42
C PHE A 13 16.88 -22.92 -24.03
N PRO A 14 17.66 -22.13 -23.27
CA PRO A 14 18.10 -22.57 -21.95
C PRO A 14 16.88 -22.87 -21.08
N ILE A 15 16.82 -24.09 -20.57
CA ILE A 15 15.77 -24.55 -19.67
C ILE A 15 15.64 -23.49 -18.56
N ALA A 16 14.44 -22.94 -18.41
CA ALA A 16 14.17 -21.88 -17.43
C ALA A 16 14.73 -22.30 -16.06
N LYS A 17 15.56 -21.45 -15.44
CA LYS A 17 16.11 -21.66 -14.08
C LYS A 17 15.01 -22.23 -13.18
N LYS A 18 15.30 -23.34 -12.47
CA LYS A 18 14.38 -24.13 -11.62
C LYS A 18 13.44 -23.31 -10.71
N GLY A 19 13.74 -22.03 -10.43
CA GLY A 19 12.87 -21.08 -9.74
C GLY A 19 11.64 -20.58 -10.51
N LYS A 20 11.71 -20.41 -11.85
CA LYS A 20 10.57 -19.94 -12.67
C LYS A 20 9.52 -21.05 -12.87
N THR A 21 9.96 -22.30 -13.04
CA THR A 21 9.07 -23.47 -13.06
C THR A 21 8.35 -23.65 -11.72
N ARG A 22 8.93 -23.20 -10.60
CA ARG A 22 8.27 -23.18 -9.28
C ARG A 22 7.13 -22.16 -9.19
N MET A 23 7.13 -21.10 -10.02
CA MET A 23 6.02 -20.14 -10.12
C MET A 23 4.93 -20.63 -11.08
N LEU A 24 5.29 -21.24 -12.20
CA LEU A 24 4.31 -21.87 -13.11
C LEU A 24 3.65 -23.09 -12.45
N MET A 25 4.40 -23.89 -11.67
CA MET A 25 3.82 -24.90 -10.80
C MET A 25 3.05 -24.29 -9.61
N LYS A 26 3.21 -23.01 -9.26
CA LYS A 26 2.30 -22.38 -8.28
C LYS A 26 0.92 -22.11 -8.88
N GLY A 27 0.82 -21.87 -10.19
CA GLY A 27 -0.45 -21.88 -10.92
C GLY A 27 -1.14 -23.24 -10.79
N ASN A 28 -0.40 -24.33 -11.01
CA ASN A 28 -0.93 -25.70 -10.86
C ASN A 28 -0.88 -26.25 -9.41
N LEU A 29 -0.36 -25.48 -8.45
CA LEU A 29 -0.52 -25.69 -6.99
C LEU A 29 -1.68 -24.86 -6.42
N THR A 30 -2.39 -24.10 -7.26
CA THR A 30 -3.86 -24.14 -7.17
C THR A 30 -4.38 -25.47 -7.73
N LYS A 31 -3.74 -26.59 -7.33
CA LYS A 31 -4.48 -27.82 -7.05
C LYS A 31 -5.70 -27.33 -6.29
N ALA A 32 -6.88 -27.63 -6.84
CA ALA A 32 -8.16 -27.35 -6.20
C ALA A 32 -7.92 -27.41 -4.71
N ALA A 33 -8.19 -26.29 -4.00
CA ALA A 33 -8.14 -26.31 -2.55
C ALA A 33 -8.75 -27.63 -2.11
N SER A 34 -8.20 -28.29 -1.10
CA SER A 34 -8.64 -29.55 -0.51
C SER A 34 -10.11 -29.50 -0.02
N SER A 35 -11.01 -29.05 -0.89
CA SER A 35 -12.20 -28.22 -0.69
C SER A 35 -13.35 -28.70 -1.56
N LYS A 36 -13.13 -29.74 -2.38
CA LYS A 36 -14.21 -30.65 -2.78
C LYS A 36 -14.26 -31.93 -1.92
N ARG A 37 -13.37 -32.13 -0.94
CA ARG A 37 -13.79 -32.88 0.26
C ARG A 37 -14.74 -31.94 0.98
N ALA A 38 -16.01 -32.33 1.08
CA ALA A 38 -17.08 -31.54 1.65
C ALA A 38 -16.58 -30.81 2.90
N GLN A 39 -16.33 -29.50 2.79
CA GLN A 39 -16.00 -28.69 3.94
C GLN A 39 -17.15 -28.86 4.93
N GLY A 40 -16.85 -29.35 6.13
CA GLY A 40 -17.88 -29.67 7.12
C GLY A 40 -18.81 -28.48 7.37
N LYS A 41 -20.05 -28.75 7.80
CA LYS A 41 -21.09 -27.74 8.05
C LYS A 41 -20.57 -26.54 8.86
N ALA A 42 -19.81 -26.82 9.93
CA ALA A 42 -19.17 -25.80 10.77
C ALA A 42 -18.21 -24.87 10.00
N TRP A 43 -17.49 -25.37 9.00
CA TRP A 43 -16.58 -24.57 8.18
C TRP A 43 -17.31 -23.62 7.24
N LYS A 44 -18.39 -24.09 6.61
CA LYS A 44 -19.21 -23.23 5.75
C LYS A 44 -19.92 -22.15 6.56
N GLN A 45 -20.40 -22.50 7.76
CA GLN A 45 -21.10 -21.58 8.67
C GLN A 45 -20.18 -20.55 9.34
N THR A 46 -18.91 -20.88 9.59
CA THR A 46 -17.98 -19.94 10.24
C THR A 46 -17.39 -18.98 9.20
N PRO A 47 -17.75 -17.68 9.20
CA PRO A 47 -17.16 -16.75 8.25
C PRO A 47 -15.70 -16.47 8.60
N TYR A 48 -14.87 -16.19 7.60
CA TYR A 48 -13.48 -15.79 7.83
C TYR A 48 -13.40 -14.34 8.33
N ASN A 49 -14.23 -13.45 7.77
CA ASN A 49 -14.48 -12.11 8.28
C ASN A 49 -15.85 -12.08 8.97
N ARG A 50 -15.89 -11.82 10.29
CA ARG A 50 -17.13 -11.75 11.08
C ARG A 50 -17.94 -10.47 10.85
N THR A 51 -17.36 -9.41 10.29
CA THR A 51 -18.06 -8.13 10.05
C THR A 51 -18.85 -8.10 8.74
N GLY A 52 -18.72 -9.12 7.88
CA GLY A 52 -19.43 -9.19 6.60
C GLY A 52 -18.86 -8.30 5.48
N ASN A 53 -18.09 -7.27 5.81
CA ASN A 53 -17.51 -6.35 4.83
C ASN A 53 -16.58 -7.07 3.83
N LYS A 54 -16.84 -6.86 2.54
CA LYS A 54 -15.99 -7.28 1.43
C LYS A 54 -15.73 -6.08 0.54
N ALA A 55 -14.45 -5.79 0.29
CA ALA A 55 -14.10 -4.79 -0.71
C ALA A 55 -14.56 -5.28 -2.09
N PRO A 56 -15.21 -4.44 -2.91
CA PRO A 56 -15.54 -4.78 -4.29
C PRO A 56 -14.28 -5.06 -5.10
N ARG A 57 -14.43 -5.84 -6.17
CA ARG A 57 -13.33 -6.07 -7.11
C ARG A 57 -13.04 -4.77 -7.87
N VAL A 58 -11.78 -4.57 -8.25
CA VAL A 58 -11.32 -3.33 -8.89
C VAL A 58 -12.03 -3.06 -10.22
N ASP A 59 -12.32 -4.12 -11.00
CA ASP A 59 -13.08 -4.07 -12.26
C ASP A 59 -14.52 -3.58 -12.10
N ARG A 60 -15.04 -3.57 -10.87
CA ARG A 60 -16.41 -3.14 -10.55
C ARG A 60 -16.45 -1.76 -9.88
N LEU A 61 -15.31 -1.10 -9.73
CA LEU A 61 -15.25 0.23 -9.16
C LEU A 61 -15.72 1.25 -10.18
N LYS A 62 -16.74 2.02 -9.81
CA LYS A 62 -17.16 3.20 -10.57
C LYS A 62 -16.28 4.36 -10.15
N TRP A 63 -15.55 4.92 -11.10
CA TRP A 63 -14.77 6.13 -10.93
C TRP A 63 -15.64 7.33 -11.34
N LYS A 64 -15.56 8.42 -10.60
CA LYS A 64 -16.33 9.64 -10.89
C LYS A 64 -15.96 10.26 -12.24
N ARG A 65 -14.69 10.14 -12.64
CA ARG A 65 -14.14 10.76 -13.85
C ARG A 65 -13.50 9.72 -14.76
N THR A 66 -13.49 10.00 -16.06
CA THR A 66 -12.80 9.22 -17.09
C THR A 66 -11.62 10.02 -17.64
N PHE A 67 -10.66 9.32 -18.25
CA PHE A 67 -9.50 9.97 -18.86
C PHE A 67 -9.94 10.89 -20.01
N GLN A 68 -10.79 10.41 -20.90
CA GLN A 68 -11.29 11.14 -22.07
C GLN A 68 -11.97 12.45 -21.67
N TYR A 69 -12.82 12.40 -20.64
CA TYR A 69 -13.48 13.58 -20.10
C TYR A 69 -12.45 14.61 -19.61
N LEU A 70 -11.53 14.21 -18.72
CA LEU A 70 -10.55 15.13 -18.12
C LEU A 70 -9.63 15.76 -19.17
N SER A 71 -9.15 14.99 -20.14
CA SER A 71 -8.24 15.48 -21.19
C SER A 71 -8.91 16.45 -22.17
N SER A 72 -10.25 16.39 -22.30
CA SER A 72 -11.02 17.27 -23.18
C SER A 72 -11.35 18.64 -22.59
N LEU A 73 -11.17 18.82 -21.28
CA LEU A 73 -11.52 20.06 -20.59
C LEU A 73 -10.58 21.19 -21.00
N ASN A 74 -11.16 22.37 -21.26
CA ASN A 74 -10.38 23.60 -21.29
C ASN A 74 -9.90 23.97 -19.87
N GLU A 75 -8.98 24.93 -19.78
CA GLU A 75 -8.36 25.31 -18.50
C GLU A 75 -9.36 25.77 -17.43
N TYR A 76 -10.40 26.54 -17.80
CA TYR A 76 -11.37 27.05 -16.84
C TYR A 76 -12.25 25.91 -16.29
N ASP A 77 -12.77 25.07 -17.18
CA ASP A 77 -13.62 23.93 -16.79
C ASP A 77 -12.82 22.89 -16.00
N ALA A 78 -11.55 22.67 -16.36
CA ALA A 78 -10.65 21.82 -15.60
C ALA A 78 -10.45 22.34 -14.17
N ILE A 79 -10.25 23.65 -13.98
CA ILE A 79 -10.15 24.24 -12.64
C ILE A 79 -11.44 23.98 -11.85
N GLN A 80 -12.60 24.18 -12.45
CA GLN A 80 -13.87 24.02 -11.75
C GLN A 80 -14.13 22.56 -11.36
N VAL A 81 -13.95 21.64 -12.30
CA VAL A 81 -14.06 20.19 -12.06
C VAL A 81 -13.10 19.73 -10.94
N LEU A 82 -11.86 20.21 -10.96
CA LEU A 82 -10.87 19.85 -9.94
C LEU A 82 -11.20 20.48 -8.57
N LYS A 83 -11.80 21.68 -8.52
CA LYS A 83 -12.31 22.28 -7.28
C LYS A 83 -13.46 21.45 -6.70
N ASP A 84 -14.43 21.09 -7.53
CA ASP A 84 -15.61 20.31 -7.14
C ASP A 84 -15.21 18.92 -6.60
N ASP A 85 -14.17 18.33 -7.18
CA ASP A 85 -13.62 17.04 -6.76
C ASP A 85 -12.63 17.17 -5.58
N GLY A 86 -12.33 18.39 -5.12
CA GLY A 86 -11.42 18.68 -4.00
C GLY A 86 -9.93 18.57 -4.33
N LEU A 87 -9.58 18.39 -5.60
CA LEU A 87 -8.20 18.29 -6.10
C LEU A 87 -7.54 19.65 -6.34
N MET A 88 -8.29 20.75 -6.40
CA MET A 88 -7.76 22.10 -6.56
C MET A 88 -8.29 23.01 -5.44
N PRO A 89 -7.46 23.83 -4.79
CA PRO A 89 -7.93 24.74 -3.76
C PRO A 89 -8.62 25.98 -4.36
N THR A 90 -9.35 26.69 -3.50
CA THR A 90 -9.69 28.09 -3.74
C THR A 90 -8.70 28.98 -2.98
N TRP A 91 -8.16 29.98 -3.68
CA TRP A 91 -7.32 31.02 -3.05
C TRP A 91 -8.14 32.25 -2.67
N GLU A 92 -9.37 32.36 -3.14
CA GLU A 92 -10.24 33.50 -2.82
C GLU A 92 -10.44 33.63 -1.31
N GLY A 93 -10.27 34.84 -0.78
CA GLY A 93 -10.35 35.12 0.66
C GLY A 93 -9.12 34.68 1.48
N ALA A 94 -8.20 33.91 0.91
CA ALA A 94 -6.95 33.55 1.56
C ALA A 94 -6.02 34.74 1.74
N VAL A 95 -5.07 34.63 2.67
CA VAL A 95 -3.95 35.58 2.77
C VAL A 95 -3.03 35.38 1.57
N CYS A 96 -2.59 36.48 0.97
CA CYS A 96 -1.78 36.48 -0.23
C CYS A 96 -0.41 35.84 0.06
N PRO A 97 -0.03 34.77 -0.64
CA PRO A 97 1.21 34.03 -0.37
C PRO A 97 2.48 34.82 -0.68
N PHE A 98 2.37 35.96 -1.36
CA PHE A 98 3.50 36.81 -1.74
C PHE A 98 3.75 37.99 -0.80
N CYS A 99 2.73 38.53 -0.14
CA CYS A 99 2.88 39.67 0.76
C CYS A 99 2.44 39.37 2.20
N SER A 100 1.87 38.18 2.45
CA SER A 100 1.42 37.68 3.75
C SER A 100 0.48 38.62 4.52
N GLN A 101 -0.16 39.57 3.84
CA GLN A 101 -0.99 40.61 4.46
C GLN A 101 -2.29 40.85 3.67
N GLY A 102 -2.19 41.01 2.35
CA GLY A 102 -3.36 41.26 1.51
C GLY A 102 -4.27 40.05 1.35
N LYS A 103 -5.58 40.28 1.18
CA LYS A 103 -6.53 39.21 0.83
C LYS A 103 -6.57 38.99 -0.68
N VAL A 104 -6.72 37.73 -1.07
CA VAL A 104 -6.81 37.33 -2.48
C VAL A 104 -8.26 37.46 -2.95
N GLY A 105 -8.46 38.12 -4.10
CA GLY A 105 -9.78 38.29 -4.72
C GLY A 105 -10.26 37.05 -5.48
N PRO A 106 -11.43 37.13 -6.14
CA PRO A 106 -12.00 36.01 -6.88
C PRO A 106 -11.12 35.57 -8.06
N LEU A 107 -11.34 34.34 -8.51
CA LEU A 107 -10.73 33.83 -9.74
C LEU A 107 -11.32 34.58 -10.94
N THR A 108 -10.46 35.22 -11.73
CA THR A 108 -10.89 35.98 -12.91
C THR A 108 -10.37 35.36 -14.19
N LYS A 109 -11.24 35.27 -15.21
CA LYS A 109 -10.85 34.94 -16.58
C LYS A 109 -10.36 36.23 -17.24
N ARG A 110 -9.19 36.18 -17.89
CA ARG A 110 -8.62 37.33 -18.60
C ARG A 110 -8.75 37.12 -20.10
N SER A 111 -8.97 38.20 -20.86
CA SER A 111 -8.90 38.17 -22.32
C SER A 111 -7.55 37.60 -22.77
N GLY A 112 -7.57 36.48 -23.49
CA GLY A 112 -6.38 35.80 -24.01
C GLY A 112 -5.47 35.13 -22.96
N GLY A 113 -5.88 35.02 -21.69
CA GLY A 113 -5.02 34.54 -20.61
C GLY A 113 -5.64 33.43 -19.74
N LEU A 114 -4.77 32.64 -19.11
CA LEU A 114 -5.19 31.62 -18.14
C LEU A 114 -5.86 32.26 -16.91
N PRO A 115 -6.89 31.62 -16.31
CA PRO A 115 -7.56 32.12 -15.10
C PRO A 115 -6.58 32.33 -13.95
N ARG A 116 -6.69 33.48 -13.25
CA ARG A 116 -5.81 33.84 -12.13
C ARG A 116 -6.56 34.57 -11.02
N TYR A 117 -6.08 34.38 -9.81
CA TYR A 117 -6.45 35.22 -8.67
C TYR A 117 -5.52 36.45 -8.62
N ARG A 118 -5.95 37.51 -7.94
CA ARG A 118 -5.16 38.72 -7.73
C ARG A 118 -5.23 39.15 -6.26
N CYS A 119 -4.09 39.55 -5.68
CA CYS A 119 -4.09 40.19 -4.37
C CYS A 119 -4.82 41.54 -4.43
N LYS A 120 -5.75 41.80 -3.50
CA LYS A 120 -6.51 43.06 -3.43
C LYS A 120 -5.73 44.21 -2.76
N ARG A 121 -4.63 43.91 -2.07
CA ARG A 121 -3.84 44.94 -1.36
C ARG A 121 -3.08 45.83 -2.35
N TRP A 122 -3.27 47.13 -2.19
CA TRP A 122 -2.50 48.16 -2.88
C TRP A 122 -1.00 48.00 -2.61
N GLY A 123 -0.16 48.19 -3.63
CA GLY A 123 1.29 47.91 -3.58
C GLY A 123 1.69 46.44 -3.76
N CYS A 124 0.79 45.46 -3.58
CA CYS A 124 1.08 44.06 -3.91
C CYS A 124 0.53 43.67 -5.29
N GLN A 125 -0.80 43.58 -5.42
CA GLN A 125 -1.52 43.28 -6.66
C GLN A 125 -1.02 42.06 -7.50
N LYS A 126 -0.18 41.20 -6.92
CA LYS A 126 0.41 40.04 -7.61
C LYS A 126 -0.67 39.03 -8.01
N PHE A 127 -0.44 38.39 -9.15
CA PHE A 127 -1.28 37.31 -9.66
C PHE A 127 -0.87 35.96 -9.09
N ILE A 128 -1.85 35.15 -8.74
CA ILE A 128 -1.67 33.80 -8.20
C ILE A 128 -2.39 32.83 -9.14
N THR A 129 -1.70 31.77 -9.56
CA THR A 129 -2.31 30.70 -10.36
C THR A 129 -3.11 29.75 -9.47
N PRO A 130 -4.17 29.09 -9.98
CA PRO A 130 -4.94 28.12 -9.20
C PRO A 130 -4.11 27.03 -8.54
N GLN A 131 -3.14 26.52 -9.28
CA GLN A 131 -2.21 25.47 -8.86
C GLN A 131 -0.97 25.99 -8.11
N HIS A 132 -0.97 27.25 -7.66
CA HIS A 132 0.15 27.77 -6.86
C HIS A 132 0.40 26.91 -5.63
N LEU A 133 1.67 26.51 -5.40
CA LEU A 133 2.11 25.57 -4.35
C LEU A 133 1.42 24.19 -4.36
N HIS A 134 0.67 23.86 -5.41
CA HIS A 134 0.00 22.57 -5.50
C HIS A 134 1.02 21.46 -5.73
N PRO A 135 0.97 20.34 -4.98
CA PRO A 135 1.99 19.29 -5.09
C PRO A 135 1.88 18.49 -6.39
N LEU A 136 0.69 18.39 -6.99
CA LEU A 136 0.44 17.53 -8.16
C LEU A 136 0.36 18.28 -9.49
N PHE A 137 -0.06 19.56 -9.46
CA PHE A 137 -0.38 20.32 -10.67
C PHE A 137 0.58 21.49 -10.78
N THR A 138 1.04 21.75 -12.00
CA THR A 138 2.04 22.78 -12.26
C THR A 138 1.53 23.81 -13.26
N ALA A 139 1.93 25.05 -13.06
CA ALA A 139 1.68 26.17 -13.99
C ALA A 139 2.95 26.41 -14.81
N THR A 140 3.27 25.50 -15.73
CA THR A 140 4.45 25.67 -16.59
C THR A 140 4.07 26.42 -17.85
N ARG A 141 4.85 27.46 -18.20
CA ARG A 141 4.78 28.14 -19.50
C ARG A 141 5.88 27.56 -20.40
N GLY A 142 5.55 27.19 -21.62
CA GLY A 142 6.50 26.66 -22.60
C GLY A 142 5.94 25.47 -23.38
N PRO A 143 6.66 25.00 -24.42
CA PRO A 143 6.20 23.92 -25.30
C PRO A 143 6.02 22.57 -24.59
N GLU A 144 6.73 22.35 -23.47
CA GLU A 144 6.57 21.15 -22.63
C GLU A 144 5.49 21.29 -21.54
N GLY A 145 4.79 22.43 -21.47
CA GLY A 145 3.69 22.64 -20.54
C GLY A 145 2.42 21.92 -20.97
N HIS A 146 1.85 21.08 -20.10
CA HIS A 146 0.58 20.40 -20.36
C HIS A 146 -0.59 21.14 -19.70
N SER A 147 -1.76 21.14 -20.36
CA SER A 147 -2.98 21.69 -19.77
C SER A 147 -3.37 20.98 -18.47
N LEU A 148 -4.12 21.65 -17.61
CA LEU A 148 -4.65 21.07 -16.37
C LEU A 148 -5.49 19.82 -16.64
N GLY A 149 -6.28 19.80 -17.71
CA GLY A 149 -7.05 18.61 -18.11
C GLY A 149 -6.15 17.40 -18.42
N VAL A 150 -5.05 17.61 -19.14
CA VAL A 150 -4.06 16.56 -19.44
C VAL A 150 -3.33 16.11 -18.17
N GLN A 151 -2.92 17.04 -17.31
CA GLN A 151 -2.30 16.70 -16.02
C GLN A 151 -3.28 15.91 -15.11
N ALA A 152 -4.57 16.26 -15.11
CA ALA A 152 -5.62 15.55 -14.39
C ALA A 152 -5.83 14.14 -14.95
N GLY A 153 -5.87 13.98 -16.27
CA GLY A 153 -5.90 12.66 -16.93
C GLY A 153 -4.69 11.79 -16.56
N MET A 154 -3.48 12.38 -16.55
CA MET A 154 -2.27 11.70 -16.09
C MET A 154 -2.39 11.22 -14.64
N LEU A 155 -2.89 12.07 -13.75
CA LEU A 155 -3.15 11.69 -12.35
C LEU A 155 -4.12 10.51 -12.29
N LEU A 156 -5.23 10.54 -13.03
CA LEU A 156 -6.21 9.46 -13.05
C LEU A 156 -5.58 8.12 -13.45
N LEU A 157 -4.79 8.09 -14.52
CA LEU A 157 -4.06 6.90 -14.96
C LEU A 157 -3.08 6.41 -13.89
N ARG A 158 -2.43 7.34 -13.17
CA ARG A 158 -1.56 6.98 -12.04
C ARG A 158 -2.31 6.38 -10.87
N LEU A 159 -3.46 6.93 -10.51
CA LEU A 159 -4.33 6.39 -9.46
C LEU A 159 -4.88 5.00 -9.84
N ALA A 160 -5.08 4.74 -11.13
CA ALA A 160 -5.42 3.42 -11.68
C ALA A 160 -4.21 2.46 -11.75
N ASN A 161 -3.05 2.86 -11.24
CA ASN A 161 -1.81 2.10 -11.22
C ASN A 161 -1.25 1.73 -12.62
N VAL A 162 -1.51 2.55 -13.64
CA VAL A 162 -0.96 2.35 -14.99
C VAL A 162 0.56 2.65 -15.00
N PRO A 163 1.42 1.77 -15.53
CA PRO A 163 2.87 2.00 -15.51
C PRO A 163 3.29 3.34 -16.14
N LEU A 164 4.24 4.04 -15.50
CA LEU A 164 4.79 5.33 -16.00
C LEU A 164 5.17 5.31 -17.49
N SER A 165 5.82 4.24 -17.94
CA SER A 165 6.20 4.07 -19.35
C SER A 165 4.99 3.97 -20.27
N THR A 166 3.95 3.25 -19.86
CA THR A 166 2.69 3.14 -20.63
C THR A 166 2.01 4.50 -20.73
N ILE A 167 1.97 5.29 -19.65
CA ILE A 167 1.39 6.64 -19.69
C ILE A 167 2.19 7.51 -20.65
N HIS A 168 3.53 7.50 -20.57
CA HIS A 168 4.37 8.25 -21.48
C HIS A 168 4.09 7.88 -22.95
N VAL A 169 4.06 6.58 -23.27
CA VAL A 169 3.81 6.10 -24.65
C VAL A 169 2.42 6.50 -25.16
N VAL A 170 1.38 6.38 -24.33
CA VAL A 170 -0.01 6.62 -24.76
C VAL A 170 -0.36 8.11 -24.81
N THR A 171 0.22 8.92 -23.92
CA THR A 171 -0.14 10.34 -23.79
C THR A 171 0.90 11.30 -24.37
N GLN A 172 2.08 10.80 -24.72
CA GLN A 172 3.26 11.58 -25.13
C GLN A 172 3.72 12.62 -24.09
N ILE A 173 3.20 12.55 -22.86
CA ILE A 173 3.64 13.39 -21.74
C ILE A 173 5.07 13.02 -21.36
N ASN A 174 5.93 14.02 -21.16
CA ASN A 174 7.31 13.80 -20.76
C ASN A 174 7.38 12.94 -19.48
N HIS A 175 8.13 11.83 -19.51
CA HIS A 175 8.28 10.90 -18.40
C HIS A 175 8.73 11.59 -17.09
N LYS A 176 9.48 12.70 -17.16
CA LYS A 176 9.89 13.49 -15.99
C LYS A 176 8.73 14.16 -15.28
N ALA A 177 7.73 14.63 -16.01
CA ALA A 177 6.52 15.20 -15.42
C ALA A 177 5.72 14.11 -14.68
N ILE A 178 5.62 12.92 -15.26
CA ILE A 178 4.94 11.77 -14.65
C ILE A 178 5.68 11.32 -13.37
N GLU A 179 7.00 11.20 -13.44
CA GLU A 179 7.85 10.84 -12.28
C GLU A 179 7.73 11.86 -11.13
N ARG A 180 7.70 13.16 -11.46
CA ARG A 180 7.52 14.24 -10.48
C ARG A 180 6.16 14.15 -9.79
N MET A 181 5.07 13.98 -10.56
CA MET A 181 3.73 13.83 -9.98
C MET A 181 3.64 12.59 -9.07
N GLU A 182 4.16 11.45 -9.53
CA GLU A 182 4.21 10.20 -8.74
C GLU A 182 4.97 10.41 -7.42
N HIS A 183 6.13 11.07 -7.49
CA HIS A 183 6.96 11.37 -6.32
C HIS A 183 6.20 12.23 -5.31
N ASN A 184 5.60 13.33 -5.75
CA ASN A 184 4.87 14.24 -4.88
C ASN A 184 3.62 13.57 -4.30
N LEU A 185 2.86 12.81 -5.10
CA LEU A 185 1.73 12.02 -4.62
C LEU A 185 2.15 11.04 -3.52
N THR A 186 3.28 10.37 -3.72
CA THR A 186 3.85 9.44 -2.74
C THR A 186 4.19 10.14 -1.42
N LEU A 187 4.81 11.32 -1.48
CA LEU A 187 5.16 12.09 -0.29
C LEU A 187 3.93 12.61 0.47
N VAL A 188 2.93 13.12 -0.24
CA VAL A 188 1.69 13.61 0.39
C VAL A 188 0.94 12.46 1.07
N ARG A 189 0.82 11.30 0.40
CA ARG A 189 0.25 10.08 0.99
C ARG A 189 1.04 9.60 2.20
N LYS A 190 2.38 9.61 2.12
CA LYS A 190 3.26 9.25 3.25
C LYS A 190 2.92 10.08 4.48
N LYS A 191 2.92 11.40 4.36
CA LYS A 191 2.63 12.32 5.47
C LYS A 191 1.25 12.03 6.08
N PHE A 192 0.23 11.89 5.24
CA PHE A 192 -1.12 11.57 5.70
C PHE A 192 -1.19 10.23 6.46
N VAL A 193 -0.56 9.19 5.94
CA VAL A 193 -0.55 7.86 6.59
C VAL A 193 0.20 7.92 7.91
N GLU A 194 1.34 8.60 7.99
CA GLU A 194 2.09 8.74 9.23
C GLU A 194 1.30 9.51 10.31
N GLU A 195 0.63 10.59 9.94
CA GLU A 195 -0.24 11.36 10.85
C GLU A 195 -1.45 10.54 11.29
N THR A 196 -2.14 9.88 10.36
CA THR A 196 -3.35 9.09 10.65
C THR A 196 -3.01 7.85 11.48
N GLN A 197 -1.92 7.14 11.16
CA GLN A 197 -1.50 5.96 11.91
C GLN A 197 -1.12 6.31 13.35
N ARG A 198 -0.59 7.51 13.64
CA ARG A 198 -0.29 7.93 15.02
C ARG A 198 -1.53 7.96 15.91
N THR A 199 -2.69 8.29 15.36
CA THR A 199 -3.96 8.40 16.10
C THR A 199 -4.80 7.11 16.06
N MET A 200 -4.35 6.09 15.33
CA MET A 200 -5.06 4.81 15.23
C MET A 200 -4.93 3.99 16.52
N SER A 201 -5.95 3.17 16.79
CA SER A 201 -5.93 2.16 17.86
C SER A 201 -6.74 0.95 17.43
N PHE A 202 -6.34 -0.23 17.87
CA PHE A 202 -7.19 -1.43 17.79
C PHE A 202 -8.12 -1.48 19.01
N GLY A 203 -9.21 -2.24 18.90
CA GLY A 203 -10.26 -2.35 19.91
C GLY A 203 -11.57 -1.71 19.47
N GLY A 204 -12.69 -2.29 19.91
CA GLY A 204 -14.04 -1.90 19.50
C GLY A 204 -14.72 -0.97 20.49
N LYS A 205 -15.71 -0.19 20.02
CA LYS A 205 -16.70 0.45 20.91
C LYS A 205 -17.42 -0.64 21.73
N GLY A 206 -17.55 -0.43 23.04
CA GLY A 206 -18.27 -1.34 23.95
C GLY A 206 -17.62 -2.71 24.16
N ASN A 207 -16.29 -2.79 24.25
CA ASN A 207 -15.55 -4.03 24.59
C ASN A 207 -15.78 -5.24 23.64
N LYS A 208 -16.15 -4.98 22.37
CA LYS A 208 -16.34 -6.06 21.38
C LYS A 208 -15.00 -6.61 20.89
N TRP A 209 -14.85 -7.94 20.97
CA TRP A 209 -13.65 -8.66 20.54
C TRP A 209 -13.42 -8.61 19.03
N GLN A 210 -12.25 -8.16 18.61
CA GLN A 210 -11.89 -7.99 17.19
C GLN A 210 -10.90 -9.03 16.70
N ASP A 211 -11.05 -9.49 15.45
CA ASP A 211 -10.06 -10.34 14.79
C ASP A 211 -8.99 -9.46 14.14
N VAL A 212 -7.76 -9.55 14.64
CA VAL A 212 -6.60 -8.85 14.07
C VAL A 212 -5.59 -9.88 13.59
N GLU A 213 -5.14 -9.73 12.36
CA GLU A 213 -4.05 -10.54 11.82
C GLU A 213 -2.71 -9.80 11.94
N VAL A 214 -1.65 -10.54 12.22
CA VAL A 214 -0.28 -10.03 12.27
C VAL A 214 0.67 -10.97 11.52
N ASP A 215 1.59 -10.38 10.75
CA ASP A 215 2.64 -11.09 10.04
C ASP A 215 3.79 -10.12 9.69
N GLU A 216 4.96 -10.67 9.36
CA GLU A 216 6.14 -9.92 8.90
C GLU A 216 6.38 -10.08 7.40
N SER A 217 6.87 -9.02 6.77
CA SER A 217 7.31 -9.09 5.38
C SER A 217 8.63 -8.36 5.19
N VAL A 218 9.48 -8.96 4.35
CA VAL A 218 10.73 -8.37 3.86
C VAL A 218 10.49 -7.79 2.47
N PHE A 219 10.97 -6.58 2.24
CA PHE A 219 10.82 -5.84 0.97
C PHE A 219 12.11 -5.73 0.18
N ASP A 220 13.23 -5.58 0.85
CA ASP A 220 14.54 -5.46 0.22
C ASP A 220 15.65 -5.94 1.17
N LYS A 221 16.86 -6.08 0.64
CA LYS A 221 18.07 -6.35 1.40
C LYS A 221 19.27 -5.62 0.81
N LYS A 222 20.23 -5.25 1.65
CA LYS A 222 21.45 -4.55 1.24
C LYS A 222 22.68 -5.21 1.86
N LEU A 223 23.77 -5.25 1.09
CA LEU A 223 25.09 -5.57 1.65
C LEU A 223 25.65 -4.32 2.34
N ILE A 224 26.03 -4.49 3.60
CA ILE A 224 26.83 -3.53 4.36
C ILE A 224 28.30 -3.76 3.95
N PRO A 225 29.08 -2.71 3.61
CA PRO A 225 30.53 -2.81 3.48
C PRO A 225 31.14 -3.43 4.74
N ILE A 226 32.22 -4.22 4.59
CA ILE A 226 32.80 -4.95 5.73
C ILE A 226 33.34 -3.97 6.77
N GLU A 227 33.84 -2.83 6.31
CA GLU A 227 34.40 -1.74 7.09
C GLU A 227 33.33 -1.01 7.93
N GLU A 228 32.06 -1.08 7.51
CA GLU A 228 30.92 -0.45 8.19
C GLU A 228 30.13 -1.45 9.06
N ALA A 229 30.48 -2.74 9.05
CA ALA A 229 29.71 -3.78 9.72
C ALA A 229 30.22 -4.03 11.15
N ASP A 230 29.31 -4.00 12.13
CA ASP A 230 29.61 -4.36 13.53
C ASP A 230 30.19 -5.79 13.68
N ASP A 231 29.79 -6.69 12.77
CA ASP A 231 30.27 -8.06 12.70
C ASP A 231 30.59 -8.39 11.22
N PRO A 232 31.88 -8.58 10.85
CA PRO A 232 32.30 -8.87 9.48
C PRO A 232 31.65 -10.11 8.86
N THR A 233 31.10 -11.01 9.68
CA THR A 233 30.39 -12.21 9.21
C THR A 233 28.91 -11.94 8.93
N LYS A 234 28.36 -10.83 9.43
CA LYS A 234 26.95 -10.43 9.32
C LYS A 234 26.79 -9.13 8.53
N VAL A 235 27.01 -9.22 7.23
CA VAL A 235 27.01 -8.07 6.31
C VAL A 235 25.70 -7.87 5.53
N MET A 236 24.60 -8.56 5.88
CA MET A 236 23.32 -8.45 5.18
C MET A 236 22.28 -7.73 6.03
N ASP A 237 21.91 -6.53 5.61
CA ASP A 237 20.83 -5.72 6.17
C ASP A 237 19.50 -5.98 5.45
N TRP A 238 18.38 -5.78 6.15
CA TRP A 238 17.04 -6.16 5.67
C TRP A 238 16.00 -5.06 5.90
N GLU A 239 15.24 -4.75 4.85
CA GLU A 239 14.05 -3.91 4.97
C GLU A 239 12.85 -4.77 5.39
N GLN A 240 12.72 -5.02 6.70
CA GLN A 240 11.64 -5.83 7.29
C GLN A 240 10.58 -4.95 7.95
N TRP A 241 9.32 -5.34 7.80
CA TRP A 241 8.17 -4.67 8.40
C TRP A 241 7.22 -5.68 9.03
N VAL A 242 6.55 -5.27 10.11
CA VAL A 242 5.39 -5.98 10.67
C VAL A 242 4.11 -5.26 10.28
N GLY A 243 3.09 -6.04 9.95
CA GLY A 243 1.80 -5.56 9.49
C GLY A 243 0.74 -6.09 10.43
N MET A 244 -0.17 -5.23 10.88
CA MET A 244 -1.33 -5.60 11.68
C MET A 244 -2.59 -5.08 11.00
N VAL A 245 -3.62 -5.91 10.86
CA VAL A 245 -4.87 -5.49 10.21
C VAL A 245 -6.07 -6.18 10.85
N GLN A 246 -7.09 -5.40 11.16
CA GLN A 246 -8.39 -5.92 11.56
C GLN A 246 -9.11 -6.51 10.35
N ARG A 247 -9.63 -7.73 10.50
CA ARG A 247 -10.37 -8.38 9.41
C ARG A 247 -11.60 -7.55 9.03
N GLY A 248 -11.79 -7.38 7.72
CA GLY A 248 -12.92 -6.63 7.17
C GLY A 248 -12.79 -5.11 7.23
N LYS A 249 -11.65 -4.59 7.70
CA LYS A 249 -11.39 -3.15 7.85
C LYS A 249 -10.04 -2.78 7.24
N PRO A 250 -9.89 -2.69 5.91
CA PRO A 250 -8.61 -2.41 5.26
C PRO A 250 -7.91 -1.15 5.79
N GLU A 251 -8.67 -0.12 6.13
CA GLU A 251 -8.21 1.14 6.73
C GLU A 251 -7.61 0.99 8.13
N SER A 252 -7.71 -0.19 8.74
CA SER A 252 -7.02 -0.52 10.00
C SER A 252 -5.59 -1.04 9.81
N LEU A 253 -5.12 -1.23 8.57
CA LEU A 253 -3.77 -1.75 8.32
C LEU A 253 -2.74 -0.80 8.93
N VAL A 254 -1.98 -1.31 9.89
CA VAL A 254 -0.83 -0.64 10.52
C VAL A 254 0.43 -1.31 10.04
N LEU A 255 1.36 -0.53 9.48
CA LEU A 255 2.68 -1.01 9.08
C LEU A 255 3.75 -0.36 9.97
N LEU A 256 4.61 -1.18 10.56
CA LEU A 256 5.71 -0.74 11.41
C LEU A 256 7.01 -1.31 10.87
N ARG A 257 8.00 -0.43 10.67
CA ARG A 257 9.34 -0.81 10.24
C ARG A 257 10.04 -1.50 11.40
N LEU A 258 10.68 -2.62 11.11
CA LEU A 258 11.54 -3.34 12.05
C LEU A 258 13.00 -3.03 11.74
N THR A 259 13.84 -3.22 12.75
CA THR A 259 15.30 -3.07 12.62
C THR A 259 15.96 -4.38 13.03
N PRO A 260 15.78 -5.46 12.22
CA PRO A 260 16.39 -6.74 12.55
C PRO A 260 17.92 -6.63 12.54
N PRO A 261 18.64 -7.41 13.36
CA PRO A 261 20.09 -7.43 13.31
C PRO A 261 20.57 -7.92 11.93
N PRO A 262 21.70 -7.40 11.43
CA PRO A 262 22.32 -7.91 10.22
C PRO A 262 22.59 -9.41 10.29
N THR A 263 22.62 -10.07 9.14
CA THR A 263 22.79 -11.52 9.04
C THR A 263 23.91 -11.90 8.08
N LYS A 264 24.30 -13.17 8.08
CA LYS A 264 25.24 -13.71 7.09
C LYS A 264 24.72 -13.49 5.66
N LYS A 265 25.63 -13.27 4.71
CA LYS A 265 25.33 -13.00 3.29
C LYS A 265 24.37 -14.00 2.63
N ARG A 266 24.44 -15.28 3.02
CA ARG A 266 23.61 -16.38 2.47
C ARG A 266 22.37 -16.70 3.31
N SER A 267 22.05 -15.90 4.32
CA SER A 267 20.85 -16.11 5.13
C SER A 267 19.57 -15.99 4.29
N PRO A 268 18.57 -16.84 4.54
CA PRO A 268 17.31 -16.81 3.79
C PRO A 268 16.44 -15.60 4.13
N GLY A 269 16.72 -14.90 5.24
CA GLY A 269 15.98 -13.74 5.74
C GLY A 269 16.55 -13.24 7.07
N PRO A 270 15.99 -12.16 7.63
CA PRO A 270 16.39 -11.58 8.93
C PRO A 270 16.02 -12.47 10.13
N GLY A 271 15.22 -13.51 9.91
CA GLY A 271 14.61 -14.30 10.98
C GLY A 271 13.25 -13.75 11.43
N PRO A 272 12.61 -14.40 12.40
CA PRO A 272 11.34 -13.94 12.96
C PRO A 272 11.53 -12.68 13.80
N ILE A 273 10.45 -11.91 14.01
CA ILE A 273 10.47 -10.75 14.93
C ILE A 273 10.99 -11.15 16.32
N ARG A 274 11.81 -10.30 16.92
CA ARG A 274 12.33 -10.52 18.28
C ARG A 274 11.22 -10.30 19.31
N ARG A 275 11.36 -10.98 20.45
CA ARG A 275 10.40 -10.86 21.56
C ARG A 275 10.32 -9.43 22.09
N ASP A 276 11.45 -8.73 22.19
CA ASP A 276 11.49 -7.36 22.74
C ASP A 276 10.82 -6.34 21.81
N ASP A 277 11.07 -6.45 20.50
CA ASP A 277 10.40 -5.62 19.49
C ASP A 277 8.89 -5.87 19.50
N TRP A 278 8.50 -7.14 19.50
CA TRP A 278 7.08 -7.51 19.59
C TRP A 278 6.42 -7.04 20.89
N LYS A 279 7.11 -7.10 22.02
CA LYS A 279 6.59 -6.58 23.31
C LYS A 279 6.25 -5.10 23.20
N LYS A 280 7.17 -4.27 22.71
CA LYS A 280 6.94 -2.83 22.51
C LYS A 280 5.76 -2.56 21.58
N ILE A 281 5.67 -3.31 20.48
CA ILE A 281 4.58 -3.17 19.50
C ILE A 281 3.24 -3.57 20.11
N SER A 282 3.17 -4.74 20.74
CA SER A 282 1.93 -5.28 21.31
C SER A 282 1.42 -4.48 22.51
N ASP A 283 2.32 -3.97 23.35
CA ASP A 283 1.97 -3.09 24.47
C ASP A 283 1.28 -1.80 23.97
N ARG A 284 1.79 -1.21 22.88
CA ARG A 284 1.19 0.00 22.29
C ARG A 284 -0.14 -0.29 21.59
N TRP A 285 -0.21 -1.36 20.81
CA TRP A 285 -1.27 -1.54 19.83
C TRP A 285 -2.39 -2.47 20.27
N LEU A 286 -2.12 -3.44 21.16
CA LEU A 286 -3.04 -4.55 21.45
C LEU A 286 -3.42 -4.68 22.93
N LYS A 287 -2.56 -4.21 23.85
CA LYS A 287 -2.78 -4.35 25.30
C LYS A 287 -4.11 -3.72 25.73
N GLY A 288 -4.96 -4.53 26.37
CA GLY A 288 -6.28 -4.13 26.86
C GLY A 288 -7.33 -3.90 25.77
N LYS A 289 -7.05 -4.24 24.50
CA LYS A 289 -7.93 -3.90 23.37
C LYS A 289 -8.95 -4.98 22.97
N HIS A 290 -9.04 -6.08 23.72
CA HIS A 290 -9.95 -7.20 23.44
C HIS A 290 -9.76 -7.75 22.02
N VAL A 291 -8.58 -8.29 21.74
CA VAL A 291 -8.18 -8.75 20.40
C VAL A 291 -8.05 -10.27 20.35
N ILE A 292 -8.66 -10.89 19.35
CA ILE A 292 -8.31 -12.24 18.90
C ILE A 292 -7.18 -12.07 17.88
N LEU A 293 -5.94 -12.32 18.32
CA LEU A 293 -4.76 -12.16 17.49
C LEU A 293 -4.53 -13.42 16.67
N HIS A 294 -4.52 -13.27 15.36
CA HIS A 294 -4.24 -14.31 14.39
C HIS A 294 -2.82 -14.12 13.84
N SER A 295 -1.93 -15.06 14.14
CA SER A 295 -0.53 -14.98 13.73
C SER A 295 -0.04 -16.28 13.13
N ASP A 296 1.13 -16.23 12.49
CA ASP A 296 1.93 -17.43 12.32
C ASP A 296 2.44 -17.93 13.69
N SER A 297 3.08 -19.10 13.72
CA SER A 297 3.54 -19.69 14.99
C SER A 297 4.93 -19.20 15.43
N ALA A 298 5.36 -18.00 15.01
CA ALA A 298 6.60 -17.40 15.50
C ALA A 298 6.60 -17.31 17.03
N ARG A 299 7.77 -17.51 17.64
CA ARG A 299 7.90 -17.60 19.11
C ARG A 299 7.52 -16.29 19.81
N ALA A 300 7.86 -15.14 19.21
CA ALA A 300 7.56 -13.83 19.79
C ALA A 300 6.05 -13.59 19.95
N TYR A 301 5.24 -13.98 18.97
CA TYR A 301 3.78 -13.87 19.03
C TYR A 301 3.12 -14.72 20.12
N LYS A 302 3.84 -15.61 20.80
CA LYS A 302 3.30 -16.37 21.95
C LYS A 302 3.35 -15.59 23.27
N LEU A 303 3.92 -14.38 23.27
CA LEU A 303 3.94 -13.51 24.44
C LEU A 303 2.51 -13.28 24.92
N LYS A 304 2.25 -13.55 26.21
CA LYS A 304 0.95 -13.28 26.84
C LYS A 304 0.76 -11.77 27.00
N ILE A 305 -0.28 -11.23 26.38
CA ILE A 305 -0.61 -9.80 26.43
C ILE A 305 -2.01 -9.65 27.05
N PRO A 306 -2.20 -8.80 28.07
CA PRO A 306 -3.53 -8.55 28.66
C PRO A 306 -4.54 -8.12 27.59
N GLY A 307 -5.75 -8.71 27.64
CA GLY A 307 -6.82 -8.40 26.67
C GLY A 307 -6.58 -8.97 25.26
N VAL A 308 -5.65 -9.91 25.09
CA VAL A 308 -5.38 -10.55 23.80
C VAL A 308 -5.50 -12.07 23.93
N VAL A 309 -6.22 -12.70 23.00
CA VAL A 309 -6.34 -14.15 22.90
C VAL A 309 -5.74 -14.63 21.59
N HIS A 310 -4.82 -15.59 21.67
CA HIS A 310 -4.00 -15.99 20.53
C HIS A 310 -4.58 -17.19 19.78
N GLY A 311 -4.75 -16.98 18.48
CA GLY A 311 -4.94 -18.02 17.49
C GLY A 311 -3.73 -18.08 16.57
N SER A 312 -2.92 -19.14 16.63
CA SER A 312 -1.81 -19.32 15.70
C SER A 312 -2.05 -20.47 14.73
N VAL A 313 -1.50 -20.37 13.52
CA VAL A 313 -1.41 -21.48 12.55
C VAL A 313 0.05 -21.84 12.31
N VAL A 314 0.33 -23.11 12.04
CA VAL A 314 1.68 -23.60 11.72
C VAL A 314 1.79 -23.79 10.20
N HIS A 315 2.52 -22.92 9.52
CA HIS A 315 2.81 -23.00 8.09
C HIS A 315 3.99 -23.92 7.79
N LYS A 316 3.97 -25.14 8.34
CA LYS A 316 5.05 -26.12 8.17
C LYS A 316 4.50 -27.43 7.58
N LYS A 317 5.20 -27.98 6.59
CA LYS A 317 5.00 -29.37 6.18
C LYS A 317 5.41 -30.29 7.31
N ARG A 318 4.52 -31.18 7.72
CA ARG A 318 4.81 -32.16 8.77
C ARG A 318 4.94 -33.53 8.12
N ARG A 319 5.99 -34.26 8.47
CA ARG A 319 6.07 -35.69 8.17
C ARG A 319 5.24 -36.41 9.22
N VAL A 320 4.21 -37.11 8.80
CA VAL A 320 3.29 -37.85 9.67
C VAL A 320 3.23 -39.28 9.19
N GLN A 321 3.14 -40.20 10.14
CA GLN A 321 2.93 -41.61 9.84
C GLN A 321 1.42 -41.81 9.65
N VAL A 322 1.02 -42.25 8.47
CA VAL A 322 -0.38 -42.58 8.15
C VAL A 322 -0.38 -44.05 7.78
N GLY A 323 -0.87 -44.90 8.69
CA GLY A 323 -0.64 -46.35 8.63
C GLY A 323 0.83 -46.71 8.87
N LYS A 324 1.40 -47.61 8.05
CA LYS A 324 2.83 -47.99 8.11
C LYS A 324 3.76 -47.14 7.22
N LYS A 325 3.26 -46.05 6.60
CA LYS A 325 4.04 -45.20 5.67
C LYS A 325 4.18 -43.76 6.16
N TRP A 326 5.36 -43.18 5.94
CA TRP A 326 5.63 -41.77 6.24
C TRP A 326 5.22 -40.87 5.09
N VAL A 327 4.24 -39.99 5.33
CA VAL A 327 3.70 -39.08 4.31
C VAL A 327 3.98 -37.63 4.70
N TRP A 328 4.30 -36.79 3.72
CA TRP A 328 4.40 -35.35 3.90
C TRP A 328 3.02 -34.71 3.86
N GLN A 329 2.52 -34.29 5.03
CA GLN A 329 1.30 -33.52 5.13
C GLN A 329 1.56 -32.06 4.74
N GLN A 330 0.69 -31.53 3.89
CA GLN A 330 0.73 -30.13 3.47
C GLN A 330 0.46 -29.19 4.67
N PRO A 331 1.03 -27.97 4.65
CA PRO A 331 0.76 -26.98 5.68
C PRO A 331 -0.72 -26.62 5.72
N THR A 332 -1.24 -26.46 6.93
CA THR A 332 -2.58 -25.88 7.13
C THR A 332 -2.42 -24.37 7.16
N TYR A 333 -3.17 -23.65 6.32
CA TYR A 333 -3.14 -22.19 6.28
C TYR A 333 -4.30 -21.57 7.07
N VAL A 334 -5.43 -22.27 7.15
CA VAL A 334 -6.59 -21.86 7.94
C VAL A 334 -7.09 -23.05 8.76
N LYS A 335 -7.37 -22.83 10.04
CA LYS A 335 -8.02 -23.83 10.90
C LYS A 335 -9.17 -23.21 11.68
N ILE A 336 -10.19 -23.99 11.98
CA ILE A 336 -11.23 -23.57 12.93
C ILE A 336 -10.74 -23.86 14.34
N LYS A 337 -10.93 -22.90 15.25
CA LYS A 337 -10.66 -23.09 16.69
C LYS A 337 -11.80 -22.48 17.49
N LYS A 338 -12.23 -23.20 18.52
CA LYS A 338 -13.05 -22.63 19.60
C LYS A 338 -12.11 -21.92 20.57
N VAL A 339 -12.31 -20.63 20.74
CA VAL A 339 -11.50 -19.76 21.57
C VAL A 339 -12.34 -19.36 22.78
N THR A 340 -11.82 -19.56 23.99
CA THR A 340 -12.45 -19.09 25.22
C THR A 340 -11.98 -17.66 25.49
N LEU A 341 -12.92 -16.74 25.58
CA LEU A 341 -12.68 -15.34 25.94
C LEU A 341 -12.66 -15.20 27.47
N PRO A 342 -12.02 -14.15 28.00
CA PRO A 342 -12.24 -13.68 29.37
C PRO A 342 -13.75 -13.59 29.69
N GLY A 343 -14.15 -14.13 30.83
CA GLY A 343 -15.56 -14.31 31.20
C GLY A 343 -16.20 -15.64 30.73
N GLY A 344 -15.39 -16.60 30.22
CA GLY A 344 -15.85 -17.96 29.91
C GLY A 344 -16.59 -18.13 28.58
N ARG A 345 -16.98 -17.02 27.92
CA ARG A 345 -17.65 -17.05 26.61
C ARG A 345 -16.77 -17.72 25.55
N LYS A 346 -17.31 -18.70 24.84
CA LYS A 346 -16.61 -19.41 23.75
C LYS A 346 -17.02 -18.83 22.39
N VAL A 347 -16.05 -18.60 21.51
CA VAL A 347 -16.28 -18.14 20.13
C VAL A 347 -15.55 -19.05 19.16
N THR A 348 -16.24 -19.48 18.10
CA THR A 348 -15.65 -20.27 17.02
C THR A 348 -15.12 -19.34 15.94
N VAL A 349 -13.82 -19.41 15.65
CA VAL A 349 -13.16 -18.55 14.65
C VAL A 349 -12.32 -19.36 13.68
N LYS A 350 -12.18 -18.86 12.45
CA LYS A 350 -11.13 -19.29 11.52
C LYS A 350 -9.84 -18.56 11.85
N ILE A 351 -8.79 -19.30 12.18
CA ILE A 351 -7.45 -18.76 12.44
C ILE A 351 -6.62 -18.86 11.17
N GLY A 352 -5.91 -17.78 10.86
CA GLY A 352 -5.01 -17.66 9.72
C GLY A 352 -4.62 -16.19 9.47
N THR A 353 -3.63 -15.98 8.61
CA THR A 353 -3.04 -14.67 8.27
C THR A 353 -3.37 -14.23 6.84
N GLN A 354 -4.46 -14.74 6.25
CA GLN A 354 -4.73 -14.54 4.82
C GLN A 354 -4.96 -13.08 4.41
N ILE A 355 -5.48 -12.23 5.28
CA ILE A 355 -5.76 -10.81 4.99
C ILE A 355 -4.45 -10.01 5.03
N VAL A 356 -3.61 -10.22 6.04
CA VAL A 356 -2.30 -9.56 6.12
C VAL A 356 -1.37 -10.04 5.00
N ASP A 357 -1.36 -11.34 4.67
CA ASP A 357 -0.61 -11.89 3.53
C ASP A 357 -1.02 -11.23 2.20
N ARG A 358 -2.32 -11.01 2.01
CA ARG A 358 -2.85 -10.29 0.83
C ARG A 358 -2.49 -8.82 0.87
N GLY A 359 -2.47 -8.20 2.05
CA GLY A 359 -1.95 -6.84 2.26
C GLY A 359 -0.49 -6.73 1.83
N TRP A 360 0.35 -7.67 2.24
CA TRP A 360 1.75 -7.72 1.80
C TRP A 360 1.91 -7.88 0.31
N ARG A 361 1.15 -8.77 -0.32
CA ARG A 361 1.14 -8.89 -1.77
C ARG A 361 0.77 -7.55 -2.43
N PHE A 362 -0.30 -6.92 -1.96
CA PHE A 362 -0.78 -5.64 -2.49
C PHE A 362 0.29 -4.54 -2.41
N VAL A 363 0.99 -4.45 -1.27
CA VAL A 363 2.10 -3.48 -1.09
C VAL A 363 3.25 -3.82 -2.04
N LYS A 364 3.69 -5.08 -2.11
CA LYS A 364 4.79 -5.51 -2.99
C LYS A 364 4.54 -5.21 -4.47
N GLU A 365 3.31 -5.40 -4.94
CA GLU A 365 2.91 -5.09 -6.33
C GLU A 365 3.05 -3.60 -6.70
N ARG A 366 3.08 -2.70 -5.69
CA ARG A 366 3.21 -1.25 -5.87
C ARG A 366 4.62 -0.73 -5.66
N LEU A 367 5.50 -1.57 -5.14
CA LEU A 367 6.89 -1.19 -4.91
C LEU A 367 7.69 -1.39 -6.19
N ARG A 368 8.37 -0.32 -6.62
CA ARG A 368 9.41 -0.38 -7.64
C ARG A 368 10.75 -0.48 -6.92
N VAL A 369 11.07 -1.65 -6.39
CA VAL A 369 12.40 -1.90 -5.80
C VAL A 369 13.43 -1.78 -6.93
N ASN A 370 14.20 -0.70 -6.88
CA ASN A 370 15.23 -0.37 -7.84
C ASN A 370 16.40 0.30 -7.12
N GLN A 371 17.42 0.75 -7.86
CA GLN A 371 18.61 1.34 -7.27
C GLN A 371 18.33 2.53 -6.32
N ARG A 372 17.18 3.21 -6.44
CA ARG A 372 16.82 4.39 -5.63
C ARG A 372 15.89 4.07 -4.45
N ALA A 373 15.23 2.91 -4.46
CA ALA A 373 14.35 2.44 -3.39
C ALA A 373 14.95 1.19 -2.74
N LYS A 374 16.05 1.42 -2.00
CA LYS A 374 16.81 0.38 -1.29
C LYS A 374 16.48 0.36 0.20
N THR A 375 16.86 -0.72 0.87
CA THR A 375 16.91 -0.86 2.33
C THR A 375 17.50 0.40 2.97
N GLY A 376 16.83 0.94 3.99
CA GLY A 376 17.27 2.17 4.65
C GLY A 376 16.73 3.48 4.05
N SER A 377 16.35 3.49 2.77
CA SER A 377 16.05 4.74 2.08
C SER A 377 14.70 5.36 2.50
N LEU A 378 14.63 6.70 2.55
CA LEU A 378 13.36 7.41 2.71
C LEU A 378 12.38 7.10 1.58
N ARG A 379 12.88 6.72 0.39
CA ARG A 379 12.07 6.40 -0.78
C ARG A 379 11.31 5.09 -0.62
N ILE A 380 11.93 4.01 -0.13
CA ILE A 380 11.21 2.74 0.10
C ILE A 380 10.14 2.93 1.18
N ILE A 381 10.44 3.69 2.23
CA ILE A 381 9.46 4.06 3.28
C ILE A 381 8.29 4.81 2.66
N ALA A 382 8.55 5.84 1.85
CA ALA A 382 7.50 6.64 1.21
C ALA A 382 6.63 5.79 0.28
N GLN A 383 7.21 4.87 -0.49
CA GLN A 383 6.47 3.96 -1.36
C GLN A 383 5.61 2.97 -0.57
N ILE A 384 6.14 2.38 0.52
CA ILE A 384 5.37 1.50 1.41
C ILE A 384 4.18 2.25 2.00
N ARG A 385 4.39 3.49 2.47
CA ARG A 385 3.31 4.34 3.03
C ARG A 385 2.28 4.75 1.96
N SER A 386 2.71 5.08 0.75
CA SER A 386 1.80 5.35 -0.37
C SER A 386 0.96 4.13 -0.74
N ALA A 387 1.56 2.93 -0.76
CA ALA A 387 0.82 1.70 -0.98
C ALA A 387 -0.14 1.37 0.19
N GLN A 388 0.23 1.71 1.43
CA GLN A 388 -0.67 1.59 2.59
C GLN A 388 -1.90 2.49 2.44
N TYR A 389 -1.72 3.74 1.99
CA TYR A 389 -2.83 4.64 1.68
C TYR A 389 -3.79 4.03 0.64
N GLU A 390 -3.24 3.47 -0.44
CA GLU A 390 -4.07 2.81 -1.45
C GLU A 390 -4.79 1.58 -0.90
N TYR A 391 -4.17 0.85 0.02
CA TYR A 391 -4.80 -0.30 0.68
C TYR A 391 -5.95 0.12 1.60
N TRP A 392 -5.77 1.21 2.37
CA TRP A 392 -6.83 1.77 3.22
C TRP A 392 -8.07 2.17 2.43
N ASN A 393 -7.85 2.70 1.22
CA ASN A 393 -8.92 3.14 0.33
C ASN A 393 -9.28 2.09 -0.74
N ARG A 394 -8.88 0.83 -0.53
CA ARG A 394 -9.22 -0.25 -1.45
C ARG A 394 -10.73 -0.44 -1.48
N GLY A 395 -11.28 -0.46 -2.69
CA GLY A 395 -12.71 -0.64 -2.89
C GLY A 395 -13.47 0.69 -2.94
N LYS A 396 -12.78 1.82 -2.86
CA LYS A 396 -13.33 3.17 -3.02
C LYS A 396 -12.81 3.80 -4.32
N ASP A 397 -13.43 4.90 -4.72
CA ASP A 397 -12.94 5.73 -5.82
C ASP A 397 -11.67 6.49 -5.39
N MET A 398 -10.52 6.06 -5.90
CA MET A 398 -9.22 6.64 -5.54
C MET A 398 -9.09 8.10 -6.01
N TRP A 399 -9.84 8.52 -7.02
CA TRP A 399 -9.90 9.92 -7.48
C TRP A 399 -10.43 10.82 -6.37
N LEU A 400 -11.59 10.47 -5.83
CA LEU A 400 -12.25 11.22 -4.74
C LEU A 400 -11.48 11.17 -3.43
N GLU A 401 -10.90 10.02 -3.10
CA GLU A 401 -10.04 9.89 -1.93
C GLU A 401 -8.79 10.78 -2.07
N THR A 402 -8.20 10.85 -3.27
CA THR A 402 -7.09 11.77 -3.54
C THR A 402 -7.51 13.24 -3.48
N GLY A 403 -8.73 13.58 -3.92
CA GLY A 403 -9.30 14.91 -3.71
C GLY A 403 -9.44 15.28 -2.23
N SER A 404 -9.95 14.37 -1.40
CA SER A 404 -10.03 14.58 0.05
C SER A 404 -8.64 14.80 0.68
N LEU A 405 -7.64 14.03 0.22
CA LEU A 405 -6.24 14.20 0.62
C LEU A 405 -5.68 15.57 0.21
N MET A 406 -5.90 16.01 -1.03
CA MET A 406 -5.42 17.31 -1.51
C MET A 406 -6.10 18.47 -0.78
N ARG A 407 -7.41 18.39 -0.51
CA ARG A 407 -8.14 19.39 0.28
C ARG A 407 -7.50 19.59 1.66
N ARG A 408 -7.22 18.50 2.38
CA ARG A 408 -6.52 18.56 3.68
C ARG A 408 -5.12 19.15 3.54
N TYR A 409 -4.35 18.68 2.55
CA TYR A 409 -2.98 19.14 2.33
C TYR A 409 -2.91 20.65 2.03
N MET A 410 -3.75 21.12 1.11
CA MET A 410 -3.78 22.52 0.69
C MET A 410 -4.37 23.43 1.77
N SER A 411 -5.35 22.97 2.55
CA SER A 411 -5.89 23.76 3.68
C SER A 411 -4.80 24.10 4.70
N ASN A 412 -3.90 23.15 4.99
CA ASN A 412 -2.76 23.41 5.88
C ASN A 412 -1.79 24.44 5.29
N ILE A 413 -1.56 24.43 3.97
CA ILE A 413 -0.69 25.42 3.32
C ILE A 413 -1.33 26.81 3.33
N ILE A 414 -2.62 26.88 3.06
CA ILE A 414 -3.37 28.14 2.99
C ILE A 414 -3.56 28.76 4.38
N ALA A 415 -3.71 27.95 5.42
CA ALA A 415 -3.90 28.42 6.80
C ALA A 415 -2.59 28.81 7.51
N GLN A 416 -1.44 28.29 7.07
CA GLN A 416 -0.13 28.56 7.69
C GLN A 416 0.51 29.89 7.22
N LYS A 417 -0.19 30.68 6.40
CA LYS A 417 0.26 31.96 5.84
C LYS A 417 -0.88 32.96 5.84
#